data_AF-A0A850AIB6-F1
#
_entry.id   AF-A0A850AIB6-F1
#
_cell.length_a   1.000
_cell.length_b   1.000
_cell.length_c   1.000
_cell.angle_alpha   90.00
_cell.angle_beta   90.00
_cell.angle_gamma   90.00
#
_symmetry.space_group_name_H-M   'P 1'
#
loop_
_entity.id
_entity.type
_entity.pdbx_description
1 polymer ?
#
loop_
_entity_poly.entity_id
_entity_poly.type
_entity_poly.pdbx_seq_one_letter_code
_entity_poly.pdbx_strand_id
1 'polypeptide(L)'
;MKKTKKTKKPPPNQKQPSQSRLKSLWQNLLKFPQLLCKSLKLAWKMIGFVAVVIGLLASFYTFYPHLNVEPGLILDPYNPFENPFKIHNSGLIDLKNLYYTITPLYIKPEYMPAIIGKKETRILRTHDDKIKIIESLKSGEKTNVYINEIIKLSPPLTDADIIMNINFTIFFIPKEKRFRFKITKNINSETHWEEKSISEEISY
;
A
#
# COMPACT_ATOMS: atom_id res chain seq x y z
N MET A 1 -14.77 111.41 12.01
CA MET A 1 -14.40 110.04 12.44
C MET A 1 -14.57 109.07 11.27
N LYS A 2 -13.48 108.58 10.65
CA LYS A 2 -13.52 107.68 9.49
C LYS A 2 -13.26 106.24 9.96
N LYS A 3 -14.27 105.36 9.84
CA LYS A 3 -14.18 103.92 10.08
C LYS A 3 -13.62 103.23 8.83
N THR A 4 -12.51 102.52 8.98
CA THR A 4 -11.87 101.71 7.94
C THR A 4 -12.62 100.38 7.74
N LYS A 5 -13.08 100.14 6.52
CA LYS A 5 -13.76 98.91 6.06
C LYS A 5 -12.71 97.81 5.78
N LYS A 6 -12.85 96.65 6.44
CA LYS A 6 -12.10 95.42 6.14
C LYS A 6 -12.68 94.72 4.92
N THR A 7 -11.87 94.51 3.88
CA THR A 7 -12.19 93.78 2.65
C THR A 7 -12.08 92.27 2.89
N LYS A 8 -13.16 91.52 2.68
CA LYS A 8 -13.17 90.05 2.74
C LYS A 8 -12.62 89.47 1.42
N LYS A 9 -11.70 88.50 1.51
CA LYS A 9 -11.15 87.75 0.37
C LYS A 9 -12.21 86.79 -0.23
N PRO A 10 -12.19 86.54 -1.55
CA PRO A 10 -13.12 85.63 -2.21
C PRO A 10 -12.82 84.15 -1.90
N PRO A 11 -13.84 83.27 -1.93
CA PRO A 11 -13.68 81.84 -1.66
C PRO A 11 -12.95 81.10 -2.80
N PRO A 12 -12.28 79.97 -2.50
CA PRO A 12 -11.52 79.20 -3.47
C PRO A 12 -12.42 78.53 -4.51
N ASN A 13 -12.01 78.64 -5.77
CA ASN A 13 -12.68 78.10 -6.94
C ASN A 13 -12.66 76.55 -6.90
N GLN A 14 -13.82 75.94 -6.63
CA GLN A 14 -13.99 74.48 -6.63
C GLN A 14 -13.91 73.96 -8.08
N LYS A 15 -12.83 73.23 -8.40
CA LYS A 15 -12.68 72.53 -9.68
C LYS A 15 -13.76 71.44 -9.78
N GLN A 16 -14.65 71.57 -10.76
CA GLN A 16 -15.66 70.56 -11.08
C GLN A 16 -14.98 69.22 -11.40
N PRO A 17 -15.43 68.10 -10.82
CA PRO A 17 -14.87 66.78 -11.09
C PRO A 17 -15.09 66.41 -12.56
N SER A 18 -14.00 66.12 -13.27
CA SER A 18 -14.02 65.74 -14.69
C SER A 18 -14.87 64.48 -14.91
N GLN A 19 -15.97 64.61 -15.66
CA GLN A 19 -16.89 63.52 -16.01
C GLN A 19 -16.23 62.32 -16.72
N SER A 20 -14.96 62.43 -17.16
CA SER A 20 -14.21 61.35 -17.82
C SER A 20 -13.88 60.17 -16.89
N ARG A 21 -13.78 60.37 -15.56
CA ARG A 21 -13.45 59.29 -14.61
C ARG A 21 -14.61 58.32 -14.35
N LEU A 22 -15.86 58.76 -14.49
CA LEU A 22 -17.02 57.88 -14.29
C LEU A 22 -17.16 56.90 -15.45
N LYS A 23 -16.96 57.34 -16.70
CA LYS A 23 -17.07 56.45 -17.88
C LYS A 23 -16.05 55.31 -17.88
N SER A 24 -14.83 55.51 -17.36
CA SER A 24 -13.83 54.45 -17.29
C SER A 24 -14.14 53.39 -16.22
N LEU A 25 -14.78 53.77 -15.10
CA LEU A 25 -15.23 52.82 -14.08
C LEU A 25 -16.34 51.88 -14.60
N TRP A 26 -17.31 52.42 -15.35
CA TRP A 26 -18.38 51.61 -15.94
C TRP A 26 -17.88 50.64 -17.02
N GLN A 27 -16.85 51.02 -17.80
CA GLN A 27 -16.23 50.13 -18.78
C GLN A 27 -15.45 48.97 -18.14
N ASN A 28 -14.89 49.16 -16.93
CA ASN A 28 -14.22 48.10 -16.19
C ASN A 28 -15.20 47.12 -15.53
N LEU A 29 -16.37 47.59 -15.09
CA LEU A 29 -17.44 46.74 -14.54
C LEU A 29 -18.02 45.76 -15.58
N LEU A 30 -18.14 46.18 -16.84
CA LEU A 30 -18.63 45.31 -17.93
C LEU A 30 -17.63 44.22 -18.35
N LYS A 31 -16.32 44.37 -18.05
CA LYS A 31 -15.28 43.38 -18.35
C LYS A 31 -15.14 42.29 -17.28
N PHE A 32 -15.60 42.57 -16.06
CA PHE A 32 -15.60 41.62 -14.94
C PHE A 32 -16.30 40.29 -15.23
N PRO A 33 -17.54 40.25 -15.79
CA PRO A 33 -18.23 38.98 -16.07
C PRO A 33 -17.49 38.14 -17.12
N GLN A 34 -16.81 38.76 -18.09
CA GLN A 34 -16.04 38.02 -19.10
C GLN A 34 -14.82 37.33 -18.52
N LEU A 35 -14.12 37.98 -17.57
CA LEU A 35 -13.00 37.38 -16.86
C LEU A 35 -13.46 36.26 -15.91
N LEU A 36 -14.56 36.47 -15.19
CA LEU A 36 -15.20 35.46 -14.34
C LEU A 36 -15.64 34.23 -15.13
N CYS A 37 -16.29 34.41 -16.29
CA CYS A 37 -16.68 33.27 -17.13
C CYS A 37 -15.46 32.50 -17.66
N LYS A 38 -14.36 33.19 -17.99
CA LYS A 38 -13.12 32.53 -18.43
C LYS A 38 -12.45 31.75 -17.29
N SER A 39 -12.36 32.32 -16.10
CA SER A 39 -11.79 31.63 -14.94
C SER A 39 -12.66 30.45 -14.50
N LEU A 40 -13.98 30.59 -14.52
CA LEU A 40 -14.91 29.49 -14.23
C LEU A 40 -14.76 28.35 -15.23
N LYS A 41 -14.65 28.66 -16.54
CA LYS A 41 -14.39 27.64 -17.58
C LYS A 41 -13.06 26.92 -17.37
N LEU A 42 -12.01 27.64 -16.97
CA LEU A 42 -10.71 27.03 -16.66
C LEU A 42 -10.80 26.14 -15.42
N ALA A 43 -11.46 26.60 -14.36
CA ALA A 43 -11.67 25.82 -13.14
C ALA A 43 -12.44 24.53 -13.42
N TRP A 44 -13.52 24.60 -14.21
CA TRP A 44 -14.27 23.41 -14.64
C TRP A 44 -13.43 22.42 -15.44
N LYS A 45 -12.55 22.91 -16.32
CA LYS A 45 -11.60 22.04 -17.04
C LYS A 45 -10.61 21.38 -16.10
N MET A 46 -10.10 22.10 -15.10
CA MET A 46 -9.18 21.56 -14.10
C MET A 46 -9.86 20.50 -13.23
N ILE A 47 -11.09 20.74 -12.79
CA ILE A 47 -11.88 19.75 -12.04
C ILE A 47 -12.11 18.50 -12.88
N GLY A 48 -12.51 18.66 -14.15
CA GLY A 48 -12.70 17.54 -15.07
C GLY A 48 -11.41 16.74 -15.27
N PHE A 49 -10.28 17.43 -15.44
CA PHE A 49 -8.96 16.79 -15.56
C PHE A 49 -8.59 16.00 -14.30
N VAL A 50 -8.74 16.60 -13.12
CA VAL A 50 -8.44 15.93 -11.83
C VAL A 50 -9.34 14.70 -11.65
N ALA A 51 -10.63 14.80 -11.96
CA ALA A 51 -11.56 13.67 -11.87
C ALA A 51 -11.15 12.52 -12.80
N VAL A 52 -10.72 12.81 -14.02
CA VAL A 52 -10.20 11.79 -14.95
C VAL A 52 -8.94 11.13 -14.40
N VAL A 53 -7.98 11.91 -13.87
CA VAL A 53 -6.74 11.36 -13.29
C VAL A 53 -7.04 10.45 -12.09
N ILE A 54 -7.92 10.89 -11.18
CA ILE A 54 -8.34 10.08 -10.03
C ILE A 54 -9.04 8.80 -10.50
N GLY A 55 -9.93 8.90 -11.50
CA GLY A 55 -10.61 7.73 -12.06
C GLY A 55 -9.64 6.72 -12.67
N LEU A 56 -8.62 7.20 -13.38
CA LEU A 56 -7.56 6.33 -13.94
C LEU A 56 -6.73 5.66 -12.84
N LEU A 57 -6.35 6.39 -11.79
CA LEU A 57 -5.60 5.84 -10.66
C LEU A 57 -6.42 4.81 -9.87
N ALA A 58 -7.70 5.12 -9.60
CA ALA A 58 -8.60 4.19 -8.92
C ALA A 58 -8.82 2.92 -9.75
N SER A 59 -9.06 3.07 -11.06
CA SER A 59 -9.17 1.94 -11.99
C SER A 59 -7.89 1.10 -11.96
N PHE A 60 -6.72 1.72 -12.12
CA PHE A 60 -5.43 1.03 -12.07
C PHE A 60 -5.23 0.26 -10.76
N TYR A 61 -5.55 0.88 -9.62
CA TYR A 61 -5.44 0.23 -8.31
C TYR A 61 -6.40 -0.96 -8.17
N THR A 62 -7.62 -0.84 -8.71
CA THR A 62 -8.64 -1.90 -8.67
C THR A 62 -8.22 -3.13 -9.48
N PHE A 63 -7.49 -2.90 -10.57
CA PHE A 63 -6.90 -3.95 -11.40
C PHE A 63 -5.51 -4.40 -10.92
N TYR A 64 -4.96 -3.79 -9.87
CA TYR A 64 -3.69 -4.25 -9.33
C TYR A 64 -3.88 -5.64 -8.69
N PRO A 65 -2.95 -6.58 -8.90
CA PRO A 65 -3.04 -7.89 -8.27
C PRO A 65 -2.94 -7.82 -6.76
N HIS A 66 -3.89 -8.46 -6.08
CA HIS A 66 -3.91 -8.58 -4.64
C HIS A 66 -3.79 -10.04 -4.27
N LEU A 67 -2.55 -10.52 -4.16
CA LEU A 67 -2.24 -11.84 -3.64
C LEU A 67 -2.09 -11.75 -2.12
N ASN A 68 -2.85 -12.55 -1.38
CA ASN A 68 -2.78 -12.62 0.07
C ASN A 68 -2.47 -14.06 0.51
N VAL A 69 -1.76 -14.20 1.62
CA VAL A 69 -1.43 -15.49 2.20
C VAL A 69 -1.87 -15.47 3.66
N GLU A 70 -2.87 -16.27 3.98
CA GLU A 70 -3.41 -16.40 5.33
C GLU A 70 -2.87 -17.69 5.94
N PRO A 71 -2.16 -17.63 7.08
CA PRO A 71 -1.79 -18.84 7.79
C PRO A 71 -3.01 -19.51 8.46
N GLY A 72 -2.88 -20.79 8.81
CA GLY A 72 -3.82 -21.47 9.70
C GLY A 72 -3.86 -20.82 11.10
N LEU A 73 -5.05 -20.73 11.70
CA LEU A 73 -5.29 -19.97 12.93
C LEU A 73 -4.65 -20.57 14.19
N ILE A 74 -4.66 -21.89 14.34
CA ILE A 74 -4.19 -22.59 15.54
C ILE A 74 -3.30 -23.72 15.09
N LEU A 75 -2.04 -23.72 15.54
CA LEU A 75 -1.08 -24.77 15.23
C LEU A 75 -1.12 -25.86 16.29
N ASP A 76 -1.06 -27.11 15.82
CA ASP A 76 -0.71 -28.21 16.70
C ASP A 76 0.75 -28.00 17.15
N PRO A 77 1.04 -27.87 18.46
CA PRO A 77 2.41 -27.75 18.95
C PRO A 77 3.30 -28.95 18.56
N TYR A 78 2.69 -30.13 18.36
CA TYR A 78 3.38 -31.32 17.89
C TYR A 78 3.53 -31.37 16.38
N ASN A 79 2.83 -30.54 15.60
CA ASN A 79 2.99 -30.51 14.15
C ASN A 79 2.55 -29.16 13.55
N PRO A 80 3.33 -28.07 13.75
CA PRO A 80 2.92 -26.72 13.37
C PRO A 80 2.83 -26.49 11.84
N PHE A 81 3.24 -27.47 11.03
CA PHE A 81 3.22 -27.40 9.57
C PHE A 81 2.08 -28.19 8.93
N GLU A 82 1.26 -28.87 9.73
CA GLU A 82 0.11 -29.63 9.22
C GLU A 82 -0.99 -28.71 8.68
N ASN A 83 -1.15 -27.54 9.30
CA ASN A 83 -2.12 -26.57 8.86
C ASN A 83 -1.65 -25.86 7.58
N PRO A 84 -2.49 -25.85 6.53
CA PRO A 84 -2.12 -25.22 5.28
C PRO A 84 -2.14 -23.70 5.40
N PHE A 85 -1.25 -23.07 4.63
CA PHE A 85 -1.33 -21.67 4.27
C PHE A 85 -2.33 -21.52 3.13
N LYS A 86 -3.25 -20.58 3.26
CA LYS A 86 -4.24 -20.28 2.22
C LYS A 86 -3.72 -19.14 1.37
N ILE A 87 -3.36 -19.45 0.13
CA ILE A 87 -3.07 -18.43 -0.87
C ILE A 87 -4.39 -18.04 -1.52
N HIS A 88 -4.71 -16.75 -1.50
CA HIS A 88 -5.95 -16.19 -2.04
C HIS A 88 -5.64 -15.08 -3.04
N ASN A 89 -6.24 -15.17 -4.23
CA ASN A 89 -6.25 -14.06 -5.17
C ASN A 89 -7.45 -13.15 -4.88
N SER A 90 -7.23 -12.09 -4.10
CA SER A 90 -8.25 -11.08 -3.80
C SER A 90 -8.37 -10.00 -4.90
N GLY A 91 -7.54 -10.06 -5.95
CA GLY A 91 -7.61 -9.13 -7.08
C GLY A 91 -8.62 -9.56 -8.13
N LEU A 92 -9.02 -8.64 -9.02
CA LEU A 92 -9.94 -8.93 -10.12
C LEU A 92 -9.29 -9.67 -11.30
N ILE A 93 -7.96 -9.80 -11.29
CA ILE A 93 -7.19 -10.36 -12.40
C ILE A 93 -6.68 -11.74 -12.01
N ASP A 94 -6.87 -12.71 -12.91
CA ASP A 94 -6.34 -14.06 -12.75
C ASP A 94 -4.82 -14.07 -12.73
N LEU A 95 -4.24 -14.83 -11.81
CA LEU A 95 -2.80 -15.03 -11.70
C LEU A 95 -2.43 -16.29 -12.46
N LYS A 96 -1.41 -16.22 -13.33
CA LYS A 96 -0.95 -17.37 -14.13
C LYS A 96 0.42 -17.84 -13.69
N ASN A 97 0.74 -19.11 -13.97
CA ASN A 97 2.05 -19.71 -13.69
C ASN A 97 2.48 -19.45 -12.24
N LEU A 98 1.55 -19.67 -11.31
CA LEU A 98 1.81 -19.40 -9.91
C LEU A 98 2.67 -20.54 -9.35
N TYR A 99 3.78 -20.19 -8.73
CA TYR A 99 4.59 -21.15 -7.99
C TYR A 99 5.18 -20.51 -6.75
N TYR A 100 5.50 -21.33 -5.78
CA TYR A 100 6.00 -20.85 -4.50
C TYR A 100 7.20 -21.66 -4.02
N THR A 101 8.06 -21.01 -3.26
CA THR A 101 9.22 -21.59 -2.58
C THR A 101 9.18 -21.17 -1.12
N ILE A 102 9.56 -22.06 -0.21
CA ILE A 102 9.66 -21.74 1.22
C ILE A 102 11.14 -21.80 1.62
N THR A 103 11.63 -20.69 2.15
CA THR A 103 12.98 -20.56 2.67
C THR A 103 12.91 -20.49 4.20
N PRO A 104 13.40 -21.51 4.93
CA PRO A 104 13.49 -21.42 6.37
C PRO A 104 14.62 -20.43 6.74
N LEU A 105 14.29 -19.40 7.51
CA LEU A 105 15.28 -18.49 8.08
C LEU A 105 15.84 -19.05 9.37
N TYR A 106 14.95 -19.53 10.23
CA TYR A 106 15.27 -20.03 11.56
C TYR A 106 14.29 -21.15 11.95
N ILE A 107 14.79 -22.23 12.55
CA ILE A 107 13.96 -23.32 13.07
C ILE A 107 14.59 -23.81 14.37
N LYS A 108 13.79 -23.83 15.44
CA LYS A 108 14.20 -24.32 16.76
C LYS A 108 13.38 -25.56 17.16
N PRO A 109 13.95 -26.77 17.09
CA PRO A 109 13.28 -27.96 17.60
C PRO A 109 13.16 -27.91 19.13
N GLU A 110 12.10 -28.51 19.68
CA GLU A 110 11.89 -28.58 21.13
C GLU A 110 12.93 -29.48 21.81
N TYR A 111 13.18 -30.64 21.21
CA TYR A 111 14.20 -31.57 21.68
C TYR A 111 15.43 -31.44 20.79
N MET A 112 16.33 -30.51 21.12
CA MET A 112 17.72 -30.72 20.75
C MET A 112 18.25 -31.76 21.73
N PRO A 113 18.55 -33.01 21.31
CA PRO A 113 19.39 -33.86 22.16
C PRO A 113 20.62 -33.04 22.49
N ALA A 114 21.03 -33.04 23.76
CA ALA A 114 22.20 -32.31 24.24
C ALA A 114 23.45 -32.84 23.53
N ILE A 115 23.66 -32.41 22.29
CA ILE A 115 24.91 -32.59 21.58
C ILE A 115 25.83 -31.54 22.17
N ILE A 116 26.39 -31.91 23.32
CA ILE A 116 27.43 -31.17 24.03
C ILE A 116 28.58 -31.00 23.02
N GLY A 117 28.67 -29.80 22.47
CA GLY A 117 29.78 -29.38 21.61
C GLY A 117 29.58 -29.63 20.13
N LYS A 118 28.81 -28.76 19.45
CA LYS A 118 29.29 -28.04 18.24
C LYS A 118 28.20 -27.13 17.69
N LYS A 119 28.56 -25.84 17.64
CA LYS A 119 28.19 -24.78 16.66
C LYS A 119 26.84 -24.96 15.95
N GLU A 120 25.93 -24.04 16.26
CA GLU A 120 24.84 -23.53 15.41
C GLU A 120 24.69 -24.31 14.10
N THR A 121 23.66 -25.16 14.03
CA THR A 121 23.25 -25.84 12.82
C THR A 121 22.88 -24.79 11.77
N ARG A 122 23.90 -24.41 11.01
CA ARG A 122 23.83 -23.54 9.85
C ARG A 122 23.00 -24.27 8.81
N ILE A 123 21.79 -23.75 8.59
CA ILE A 123 20.95 -23.83 7.39
C ILE A 123 21.05 -25.20 6.69
N LEU A 124 20.08 -26.07 6.96
CA LEU A 124 19.71 -27.12 6.03
C LEU A 124 19.45 -26.44 4.68
N ARG A 125 20.42 -26.48 3.76
CA ARG A 125 20.16 -26.19 2.35
C ARG A 125 19.13 -27.24 1.94
N THR A 126 17.89 -26.81 1.81
CA THR A 126 16.83 -27.60 1.17
C THR A 126 17.30 -27.81 -0.26
N HIS A 127 17.93 -28.96 -0.49
CA HIS A 127 18.21 -29.48 -1.81
C HIS A 127 16.85 -29.94 -2.36
N ASP A 128 16.52 -29.46 -3.54
CA ASP A 128 15.29 -29.68 -4.30
C ASP A 128 14.12 -28.77 -3.90
N ASP A 129 14.11 -27.58 -4.52
CA ASP A 129 12.93 -26.74 -4.66
C ASP A 129 11.81 -27.58 -5.28
N LYS A 130 10.97 -28.20 -4.45
CA LYS A 130 9.70 -28.74 -4.89
C LYS A 130 8.80 -27.57 -5.24
N ILE A 131 8.95 -27.09 -6.47
CA ILE A 131 8.11 -26.06 -7.06
C ILE A 131 6.77 -26.70 -7.36
N LYS A 132 5.75 -26.43 -6.53
CA LYS A 132 4.37 -26.72 -6.92
C LYS A 132 3.91 -25.63 -7.88
N ILE A 133 3.64 -26.01 -9.12
CA ILE A 133 3.14 -25.11 -10.15
C ILE A 133 1.61 -25.20 -10.15
N ILE A 134 0.97 -24.06 -10.01
CA ILE A 134 -0.46 -23.86 -10.16
C ILE A 134 -0.64 -23.08 -11.46
N GLU A 135 -1.25 -23.72 -12.47
CA GLU A 135 -1.36 -23.14 -13.81
C GLU A 135 -2.05 -21.76 -13.80
N SER A 136 -3.13 -21.65 -13.04
CA SER A 136 -3.84 -20.39 -12.81
C SER A 136 -4.57 -20.37 -11.49
N LEU A 137 -4.61 -19.21 -10.84
CA LEU A 137 -5.44 -18.92 -9.67
C LEU A 137 -6.40 -17.78 -10.04
N LYS A 138 -7.69 -18.11 -10.19
CA LYS A 138 -8.71 -17.15 -10.65
C LYS A 138 -9.01 -16.08 -9.59
N SER A 139 -9.61 -14.98 -10.03
CA SER A 139 -10.16 -13.96 -9.12
C SER A 139 -11.09 -14.58 -8.06
N GLY A 140 -10.81 -14.30 -6.78
CA GLY A 140 -11.54 -14.84 -5.63
C GLY A 140 -11.22 -16.29 -5.27
N GLU A 141 -10.37 -16.98 -6.03
CA GLU A 141 -10.01 -18.38 -5.78
C GLU A 141 -8.95 -18.51 -4.68
N LYS A 142 -9.04 -19.61 -3.93
CA LYS A 142 -8.12 -19.96 -2.85
C LYS A 142 -7.49 -21.31 -3.11
N THR A 143 -6.22 -21.45 -2.76
CA THR A 143 -5.48 -22.70 -2.79
C THR A 143 -4.73 -22.93 -1.49
N ASN A 144 -4.65 -24.19 -1.06
CA ASN A 144 -3.95 -24.59 0.14
C ASN A 144 -2.50 -24.98 -0.19
N VAL A 145 -1.59 -24.54 0.66
CA VAL A 145 -0.16 -24.85 0.60
C VAL A 145 0.27 -25.46 1.93
N TYR A 146 0.76 -26.68 1.87
CA TYR A 146 1.22 -27.42 3.04
C TYR A 146 2.74 -27.33 3.13
N ILE A 147 3.26 -26.79 4.23
CA ILE A 147 4.72 -26.60 4.38
C ILE A 147 5.45 -27.94 4.48
N ASN A 148 4.84 -28.92 5.14
CA ASN A 148 5.40 -30.27 5.29
C ASN A 148 5.61 -31.01 3.95
N GLU A 149 4.88 -30.65 2.88
CA GLU A 149 5.10 -31.19 1.52
C GLU A 149 6.44 -30.72 0.92
N ILE A 150 6.88 -29.52 1.32
CA ILE A 150 8.07 -28.83 0.80
C ILE A 150 9.27 -29.07 1.69
N ILE A 151 9.12 -28.83 3.00
CA ILE A 151 10.18 -28.95 4.00
C ILE A 151 9.82 -30.07 4.95
N LYS A 152 10.59 -31.16 4.93
CA LYS A 152 10.49 -32.22 5.93
C LYS A 152 11.14 -31.74 7.21
N LEU A 153 10.34 -31.35 8.19
CA LEU A 153 10.79 -30.96 9.52
C LEU A 153 10.40 -32.04 10.52
N SER A 154 11.28 -32.31 11.46
CA SER A 154 11.02 -33.24 12.56
C SER A 154 10.39 -32.45 13.71
N PRO A 155 9.08 -32.58 13.95
CA PRO A 155 8.47 -32.00 15.14
C PRO A 155 8.97 -32.67 16.43
N PRO A 156 8.67 -32.09 17.61
CA PRO A 156 8.01 -30.80 17.83
C PRO A 156 8.94 -29.60 17.68
N LEU A 157 8.40 -28.45 17.27
CA LEU A 157 9.14 -27.19 17.17
C LEU A 157 8.68 -26.19 18.22
N THR A 158 9.64 -25.44 18.77
CA THR A 158 9.35 -24.35 19.73
C THR A 158 9.28 -22.98 19.07
N ASP A 159 10.02 -22.77 17.98
CA ASP A 159 10.06 -21.53 17.22
C ASP A 159 10.43 -21.84 15.76
N ALA A 160 9.90 -21.05 14.83
CA ALA A 160 10.26 -21.10 13.42
C ALA A 160 9.99 -19.76 12.75
N ASP A 161 10.86 -19.38 11.82
CA ASP A 161 10.74 -18.20 10.98
C ASP A 161 11.03 -18.62 9.54
N ILE A 162 10.09 -18.33 8.66
CA ILE A 162 10.11 -18.76 7.26
C ILE A 162 9.76 -17.59 6.34
N ILE A 163 10.30 -17.62 5.12
CA ILE A 163 9.86 -16.77 4.02
C ILE A 163 9.20 -17.64 2.96
N MET A 164 7.97 -17.28 2.59
CA MET A 164 7.29 -17.80 1.42
C MET A 164 7.46 -16.81 0.27
N ASN A 165 8.20 -17.20 -0.77
CA ASN A 165 8.27 -16.44 -2.02
C ASN A 165 7.25 -17.02 -2.99
N ILE A 166 6.32 -16.20 -3.45
CA ILE A 166 5.34 -16.56 -4.47
C ILE A 166 5.65 -15.78 -5.73
N ASN A 167 5.90 -16.52 -6.81
CA ASN A 167 6.10 -15.99 -8.14
C ASN A 167 4.86 -16.27 -8.98
N PHE A 168 4.45 -15.31 -9.78
CA PHE A 168 3.27 -15.41 -10.65
C PHE A 168 3.40 -14.45 -11.83
N THR A 169 2.56 -14.64 -12.85
CA THR A 169 2.54 -13.81 -14.06
C THR A 169 1.19 -13.13 -14.23
N ILE A 170 1.21 -11.86 -14.59
CA ILE A 170 0.01 -11.05 -14.91
C ILE A 170 0.26 -10.35 -16.22
N PHE A 171 -0.62 -10.55 -17.21
CA PHE A 171 -0.44 -9.99 -18.55
C PHE A 171 0.99 -10.15 -19.09
N PHE A 172 1.58 -11.35 -18.92
CA PHE A 172 2.96 -11.67 -19.33
C PHE A 172 4.07 -10.98 -18.52
N ILE A 173 3.75 -10.20 -17.50
CA ILE A 173 4.71 -9.56 -16.60
C ILE A 173 4.93 -10.48 -15.40
N PRO A 174 6.14 -11.04 -15.20
CA PRO A 174 6.45 -11.80 -14.01
C PRO A 174 6.47 -10.88 -12.78
N LYS A 175 5.96 -11.38 -11.67
CA LYS A 175 5.90 -10.71 -10.38
C LYS A 175 6.32 -11.69 -9.30
N GLU A 176 6.95 -11.14 -8.27
CA GLU A 176 7.35 -11.86 -7.07
C GLU A 176 6.73 -11.13 -5.88
N LYS A 177 6.14 -11.88 -4.95
CA LYS A 177 5.71 -11.36 -3.66
C LYS A 177 6.26 -12.29 -2.57
N ARG A 178 6.81 -11.68 -1.53
CA ARG A 178 7.37 -12.40 -0.38
C ARG A 178 6.48 -12.19 0.82
N PHE A 179 6.37 -13.21 1.66
CA PHE A 179 5.65 -13.17 2.92
C PHE A 179 6.53 -13.84 3.97
N ARG A 180 6.73 -13.18 5.11
CA ARG A 180 7.49 -13.75 6.22
C ARG A 180 6.52 -14.15 7.32
N PHE A 181 6.68 -15.36 7.82
CA PHE A 181 5.86 -15.88 8.89
C PHE A 181 6.75 -16.38 10.02
N LYS A 182 6.41 -15.98 11.24
CA LYS A 182 7.08 -16.42 12.46
C LYS A 182 6.07 -17.13 13.36
N ILE A 183 6.49 -18.22 13.99
CA ILE A 183 5.72 -18.86 15.05
C ILE A 183 5.75 -17.98 16.29
N THR A 184 4.58 -17.62 16.80
CA THR A 184 4.44 -16.92 18.08
C THR A 184 3.40 -17.59 18.97
N LYS A 185 3.45 -17.29 20.26
CA LYS A 185 2.47 -17.77 21.24
C LYS A 185 1.58 -16.60 21.65
N ASN A 186 0.27 -16.82 21.65
CA ASN A 186 -0.66 -15.83 22.17
C ASN A 186 -0.68 -15.85 23.72
N ILE A 187 -1.53 -15.01 24.32
CA ILE A 187 -1.69 -14.90 25.78
C ILE A 187 -2.15 -16.23 26.40
N ASN A 188 -2.85 -17.08 25.62
CA ASN A 188 -3.33 -18.39 26.06
C ASN A 188 -2.28 -19.50 25.87
N SER A 189 -1.03 -19.16 25.50
CA SER A 189 0.03 -20.11 25.14
C SER A 189 -0.25 -20.97 23.89
N GLU A 190 -1.25 -20.60 23.08
CA GLU A 190 -1.53 -21.26 21.81
C GLU A 190 -0.56 -20.77 20.74
N THR A 191 -0.06 -21.71 19.96
CA THR A 191 0.94 -21.46 18.93
C THR A 191 0.25 -21.11 17.62
N HIS A 192 0.66 -20.02 16.98
CA HIS A 192 0.12 -19.58 15.69
C HIS A 192 1.23 -18.99 14.82
N TRP A 193 0.98 -18.88 13.52
CA TRP A 193 1.83 -18.11 12.62
C TRP A 193 1.41 -16.65 12.65
N GLU A 194 2.39 -15.77 12.77
CA GLU A 194 2.22 -14.33 12.67
C GLU A 194 2.96 -13.83 11.42
N GLU A 195 2.28 -13.03 10.60
CA GLU A 195 2.92 -12.35 9.47
C GLU A 195 3.83 -11.24 10.00
N LYS A 196 5.08 -11.23 9.56
CA LYS A 196 6.09 -10.21 9.91
C LYS A 196 6.50 -9.43 8.67
N SER A 197 6.95 -8.20 8.86
CA SER A 197 7.54 -7.46 7.75
C SER A 197 8.82 -8.14 7.28
N ILE A 198 9.02 -8.17 5.96
CA ILE A 198 10.28 -8.64 5.36
C ILE A 198 11.46 -7.76 5.78
N SER A 199 11.21 -6.49 6.10
CA SER A 199 12.24 -5.52 6.49
C SER A 199 12.67 -5.62 7.95
N GLU A 200 11.95 -6.35 8.79
CA GLU A 200 12.30 -6.50 10.21
C GLU A 200 13.61 -7.27 10.35
N GLU A 201 14.53 -6.76 11.17
CA GLU A 201 15.81 -7.41 11.45
C GLU A 201 15.58 -8.79 12.07
N ILE A 202 16.38 -9.78 11.64
CA ILE A 202 16.31 -11.13 12.18
C ILE A 202 16.98 -11.11 13.55
N SER A 203 16.19 -11.01 14.61
CA SER A 203 16.68 -11.16 15.99
C SER A 203 16.92 -12.64 16.27
N TYR A 204 18.19 -13.00 16.45
CA TYR A 204 18.63 -14.36 16.81
C TYR A 204 18.60 -14.60 18.32
#